data_AF-A0A068UPK5-F1
#
_entry.id   AF-A0A068UPK5-F1
#
_cell.length_a   1.000
_cell.length_b   1.000
_cell.length_c   1.000
_cell.angle_alpha   90.00
_cell.angle_beta   90.00
_cell.angle_gamma   90.00
#
_symmetry.space_group_name_H-M   'P 1'
#
loop_
_entity.id
_entity.type
_entity.pdbx_description
1 polymer ?
#
loop_
_entity_poly.entity_id
_entity_poly.type
_entity_poly.pdbx_seq_one_letter_code
_entity_poly.pdbx_strand_id
1 'polypeptide(L)'
;MGLQNTVAELFNERPIWVKDSLSEHLLDKGLEFGENMLKRLLFRAAYYFSTGPFCRFWIRKGYDPRKDPESRIYQTMDFRVPVPLRSYCEANSASRLKHRWEDICAFRAFPYQCQTSLQLFELADDYIQEEIRKPSNVEAFSTTFVSSG
;
A
#
# COMPACT_ATOMS: atom_id res chain seq x y z
N MET A 1 12.52 -18.89 -11.93
CA MET A 1 13.26 -17.66 -11.55
C MET A 1 13.26 -17.56 -10.03
N GLY A 2 14.35 -17.13 -9.38
CA GLY A 2 14.43 -17.11 -7.91
C GLY A 2 13.71 -15.91 -7.27
N LEU A 3 13.21 -16.08 -6.04
CA LEU A 3 12.44 -15.07 -5.28
C LEU A 3 13.09 -13.68 -5.26
N GLN A 4 14.41 -13.62 -5.07
CA GLN A 4 15.13 -12.35 -4.98
C GLN A 4 15.12 -11.57 -6.30
N ASN A 5 15.20 -12.25 -7.44
CA ASN A 5 15.16 -11.62 -8.76
C ASN A 5 13.75 -11.11 -9.04
N THR A 6 12.72 -11.90 -8.71
CA THR A 6 11.32 -11.49 -8.89
C THR A 6 10.96 -10.28 -8.03
N VAL A 7 11.46 -10.20 -6.79
CA VAL A 7 11.29 -8.99 -5.97
C VAL A 7 11.94 -7.78 -6.63
N ALA A 8 13.14 -7.92 -7.21
CA ALA A 8 13.80 -6.82 -7.90
C ALA A 8 13.05 -6.38 -9.16
N GLU A 9 12.50 -7.32 -9.94
CA GLU A 9 11.65 -7.04 -11.10
C GLU A 9 10.39 -6.27 -10.70
N LEU A 10 9.67 -6.70 -9.66
CA LEU A 10 8.49 -5.99 -9.17
C LEU A 10 8.83 -4.56 -8.73
N PHE A 11 9.99 -4.34 -8.11
CA PHE A 11 10.44 -3.00 -7.74
C PHE A 11 10.90 -2.14 -8.94
N ASN A 12 11.31 -2.77 -10.05
CA ASN A 12 11.62 -2.06 -11.30
C ASN A 12 10.33 -1.66 -12.03
N GLU A 13 9.29 -2.51 -11.99
CA GLU A 13 7.96 -2.22 -12.54
C GLU A 13 7.25 -1.11 -11.75
N ARG A 14 7.31 -1.18 -10.41
CA ARG A 14 6.73 -0.18 -9.51
C ARG A 14 7.67 0.11 -8.35
N PRO A 15 8.06 1.38 -8.10
CA PRO A 15 9.08 1.66 -7.10
C PRO A 15 8.58 1.60 -5.64
N ILE A 16 7.26 1.61 -5.40
CA ILE A 16 6.66 1.64 -4.06
C ILE A 16 5.56 0.59 -3.94
N TRP A 17 5.67 -0.29 -2.95
CA TRP A 17 4.76 -1.42 -2.74
C TRP A 17 4.19 -1.45 -1.33
N VAL A 18 2.90 -1.79 -1.22
CA VAL A 18 2.31 -2.30 0.02
C VAL A 18 2.80 -3.73 0.25
N LYS A 19 3.10 -4.10 1.50
CA LYS A 19 3.63 -5.44 1.83
C LYS A 19 2.66 -6.56 1.40
N ASP A 20 1.36 -6.38 1.65
CA ASP A 20 0.34 -7.38 1.33
C ASP A 20 0.21 -7.55 -0.19
N SER A 21 0.08 -6.45 -0.94
CA SER A 21 0.10 -6.45 -2.41
C SER A 21 1.34 -7.13 -3.01
N LEU A 22 2.54 -6.82 -2.50
CA LEU A 22 3.78 -7.46 -2.98
C LEU A 22 3.78 -8.95 -2.68
N SER A 23 3.29 -9.34 -1.50
CA SER A 23 3.23 -10.75 -1.10
C SER A 23 2.30 -11.53 -2.03
N GLU A 24 1.12 -10.98 -2.34
CA GLU A 24 0.17 -11.60 -3.27
C GLU A 24 0.75 -11.72 -4.68
N HIS A 25 1.40 -10.68 -5.21
CA HIS A 25 2.06 -10.76 -6.53
C HIS A 25 3.14 -11.84 -6.61
N LEU A 26 3.89 -12.07 -5.52
CA LEU A 26 4.89 -13.13 -5.47
C LEU A 26 4.23 -14.52 -5.41
N LEU A 27 3.15 -14.66 -4.65
CA LEU A 27 2.36 -15.90 -4.56
C LEU A 27 1.70 -16.23 -5.91
N ASP A 28 1.14 -15.24 -6.61
CA ASP A 28 0.54 -15.38 -7.93
C ASP A 28 1.56 -15.82 -8.99
N LYS A 29 2.84 -15.48 -8.80
CA LYS A 29 3.97 -15.98 -9.60
C LYS A 29 4.46 -17.39 -9.17
N GLY A 30 3.75 -18.05 -8.25
CA GLY A 30 4.04 -19.41 -7.79
C GLY A 30 5.23 -19.52 -6.83
N LEU A 31 5.62 -18.41 -6.17
CA LEU A 31 6.74 -18.41 -5.24
C LEU A 31 6.29 -18.66 -3.81
N GLU A 32 6.91 -19.62 -3.14
CA GLU A 32 6.69 -19.87 -1.73
C GLU A 32 7.74 -19.16 -0.88
N PHE A 33 7.30 -18.50 0.20
CA PHE A 33 8.19 -17.83 1.14
C PHE A 33 7.53 -17.66 2.51
N GLY A 34 8.33 -17.72 3.56
CA GLY A 34 7.90 -17.33 4.90
C GLY A 34 8.00 -15.82 5.12
N GLU A 35 7.20 -15.29 6.04
CA GLU A 35 7.22 -13.86 6.38
C GLU A 35 8.62 -13.32 6.74
N ASN A 36 9.40 -14.10 7.49
CA ASN A 36 10.75 -13.72 7.90
C ASN A 36 11.70 -13.65 6.71
N MET A 37 11.52 -14.52 5.71
CA MET A 37 12.30 -14.49 4.49
C MET A 37 11.99 -13.23 3.67
N LEU A 38 10.70 -12.93 3.47
CA LEU A 38 10.28 -11.73 2.76
C LEU A 38 10.80 -10.45 3.46
N LYS A 39 10.65 -10.34 4.79
CA LYS A 39 11.19 -9.21 5.56
C LYS A 39 12.69 -9.03 5.35
N ARG A 40 13.47 -10.11 5.42
CA ARG A 40 14.94 -10.06 5.18
C ARG A 40 15.28 -9.57 3.77
N LEU A 41 14.53 -10.01 2.76
CA LEU A 41 14.71 -9.55 1.39
C LEU A 41 14.36 -8.07 1.25
N LEU A 42 13.25 -7.64 1.84
CA LEU A 42 12.80 -6.25 1.82
C LEU A 42 13.81 -5.31 2.48
N PHE A 43 14.37 -5.65 3.64
CA PHE A 43 15.45 -4.85 4.24
C PHE A 43 16.71 -4.73 3.36
N ARG A 44 16.94 -5.70 2.46
CA ARG A 44 18.05 -5.66 1.50
C ARG A 44 17.73 -4.86 0.24
N ALA A 45 16.50 -4.94 -0.27
CA ALA A 45 16.10 -4.36 -1.56
C ALA A 45 15.42 -2.98 -1.44
N ALA A 46 14.83 -2.68 -0.28
CA ALA A 46 13.94 -1.55 -0.08
C ALA A 46 14.17 -0.87 1.29
N TYR A 47 13.49 0.24 1.50
CA TYR A 47 13.39 0.97 2.76
C TYR A 47 11.95 1.51 2.92
N TYR A 48 11.61 2.16 4.02
CA TYR A 48 10.32 2.83 4.18
C TYR A 48 10.48 4.09 5.04
N PHE A 49 9.57 5.05 4.90
CA PHE A 49 9.48 6.17 5.84
C PHE A 49 8.61 5.80 7.04
N SER A 50 9.00 6.24 8.24
CA SER A 50 8.19 6.07 9.45
C SER A 50 6.99 7.01 9.48
N THR A 51 7.08 8.17 8.83
CA THR A 51 6.05 9.22 8.81
C THR A 51 5.95 9.88 7.43
N GLY A 52 4.93 10.71 7.24
CA GLY A 52 4.71 11.45 6.00
C GLY A 52 3.91 10.69 4.94
N PRO A 53 3.76 11.27 3.74
CA PRO A 53 2.81 10.81 2.73
C PRO A 53 3.21 9.48 2.07
N PHE A 54 4.44 9.00 2.27
CA PHE A 54 4.94 7.74 1.74
C PHE A 54 5.27 6.72 2.85
N CYS A 55 4.69 6.91 4.04
CA CYS A 55 4.99 6.04 5.17
C CYS A 55 4.40 4.64 5.00
N ARG A 56 4.92 3.68 5.78
CA ARG A 56 4.42 2.29 5.87
C ARG A 56 4.55 1.43 4.61
N PHE A 57 4.93 1.99 3.47
CA PHE A 57 5.16 1.26 2.22
C PHE A 57 6.64 1.02 1.94
N TRP A 58 6.94 -0.07 1.25
CA TRP A 58 8.30 -0.42 0.86
C TRP A 58 8.68 0.30 -0.42
N ILE A 59 9.77 1.06 -0.34
CA ILE A 59 10.31 1.91 -1.41
C ILE A 59 11.62 1.29 -1.89
N ARG A 60 11.76 1.09 -3.19
CA ARG A 60 12.99 0.57 -3.82
C ARG A 60 14.20 1.39 -3.38
N LYS A 61 15.30 0.73 -3.00
CA LYS A 61 16.55 1.43 -2.67
C LYS A 61 17.02 2.29 -3.84
N GLY A 62 17.47 3.51 -3.52
CA GLY A 62 17.94 4.50 -4.50
C GLY A 62 16.82 5.35 -5.12
N TYR A 63 15.55 5.02 -4.91
CA TYR A 63 14.43 5.87 -5.33
C TYR A 63 13.98 6.76 -4.16
N ASP A 64 13.82 8.07 -4.39
CA ASP A 64 13.27 9.01 -3.41
C ASP A 64 12.01 9.66 -3.97
N PRO A 65 10.80 9.26 -3.51
CA PRO A 65 9.54 9.74 -4.10
C PRO A 65 9.26 11.22 -3.84
N ARG A 66 10.02 11.86 -2.96
CA ARG A 66 9.88 13.31 -2.72
C ARG A 66 10.50 14.14 -3.84
N LYS A 67 11.34 13.53 -4.68
CA LYS A 67 12.01 14.17 -5.82
C LYS A 67 11.28 13.93 -7.16
N ASP A 68 10.23 13.12 -7.15
CA ASP A 68 9.49 12.70 -8.33
C ASP A 68 8.00 13.05 -8.14
N PRO A 69 7.49 14.11 -8.76
CA PRO A 69 6.08 14.51 -8.65
C PRO A 69 5.09 13.40 -9.04
N GLU A 70 5.46 12.53 -9.97
CA GLU A 70 4.63 11.40 -10.41
C GLU A 70 4.44 10.36 -9.29
N SER A 71 5.30 10.39 -8.25
CA SER A 71 5.12 9.55 -7.06
C SER A 71 3.86 9.86 -6.29
N ARG A 72 3.16 10.98 -6.52
CA ARG A 72 1.93 11.36 -5.79
C ARG A 72 0.90 10.21 -5.73
N ILE A 73 0.80 9.41 -6.80
CA ILE A 73 -0.11 8.27 -6.85
C ILE A 73 0.25 7.15 -5.86
N TYR A 74 1.47 7.11 -5.33
CA TYR A 74 1.91 6.10 -4.37
C TYR A 74 1.78 6.54 -2.90
N GLN A 75 1.12 7.66 -2.64
CA GLN A 75 0.92 8.15 -1.28
C GLN A 75 -0.01 7.25 -0.46
N THR A 76 0.16 7.31 0.85
CA THR A 76 -0.61 6.58 1.86
C THR A 76 -1.94 7.26 2.13
N MET A 77 -3.00 6.46 2.15
CA MET A 77 -4.33 6.83 2.63
C MET A 77 -4.71 5.90 3.79
N ASP A 78 -4.88 6.46 4.98
CA ASP A 78 -5.28 5.70 6.17
C ASP A 78 -6.81 5.60 6.24
N PHE A 79 -7.33 4.39 6.15
CA PHE A 79 -8.72 4.09 6.45
C PHE A 79 -8.86 3.62 7.90
N ARG A 80 -9.73 4.27 8.67
CA ARG A 80 -10.04 3.91 10.05
C ARG A 80 -11.49 3.51 10.18
N VAL A 81 -11.72 2.31 10.69
CA VAL A 81 -13.05 1.77 10.90
C VAL A 81 -13.74 2.51 12.06
N PRO A 82 -14.91 3.13 11.82
CA PRO A 82 -15.72 3.74 12.87
C PRO A 82 -16.06 2.72 13.97
N VAL A 83 -16.15 3.18 15.22
CA VAL A 83 -16.44 2.32 16.38
C VAL A 83 -17.64 1.38 16.17
N PRO A 84 -18.79 1.84 15.61
CA PRO A 84 -19.95 0.97 15.39
C PRO A 84 -19.69 -0.21 14.43
N LEU A 85 -18.65 -0.14 13.61
CA LEU A 85 -18.32 -1.15 12.59
C LEU A 85 -17.11 -2.02 12.95
N ARG A 86 -16.51 -1.83 14.14
CA ARG A 86 -15.30 -2.58 14.53
C ARG A 86 -15.56 -4.08 14.75
N SER A 87 -16.79 -4.47 15.10
CA SER A 87 -17.17 -5.88 15.25
C SER A 87 -16.95 -6.70 13.97
N TYR A 88 -17.05 -6.08 12.80
CA TYR A 88 -16.75 -6.74 11.52
C TYR A 88 -15.25 -7.08 11.36
N CYS A 89 -14.35 -6.22 11.85
CA CYS A 89 -12.91 -6.52 11.87
C CYS A 89 -12.58 -7.71 12.78
N GLU A 90 -13.21 -7.74 13.96
CA GLU A 90 -13.01 -8.80 14.95
C GLU A 90 -13.50 -10.15 14.42
N ALA A 91 -14.66 -10.18 13.76
CA ALA A 91 -15.21 -11.38 13.13
C ALA A 91 -14.30 -11.91 12.00
N ASN A 92 -13.77 -11.02 11.15
CA ASN A 92 -12.84 -11.41 10.07
C ASN A 92 -11.51 -11.94 10.62
N SER A 93 -11.00 -11.34 11.70
CA SER A 93 -9.79 -11.80 12.38
C SER A 93 -9.99 -13.18 13.02
N ALA A 94 -11.13 -13.42 13.68
CA ALA A 94 -11.45 -14.68 14.34
C ALA A 94 -11.65 -15.84 13.36
N SER A 95 -12.29 -15.58 12.21
CA SER A 95 -12.53 -16.56 11.16
C SER A 95 -11.29 -16.86 10.29
N ARG A 96 -10.19 -16.11 10.49
CA ARG A 96 -8.98 -16.15 9.64
C ARG A 96 -9.28 -15.91 8.15
N LEU A 97 -10.41 -15.27 7.84
CA LEU A 97 -10.76 -14.87 6.49
C LEU A 97 -9.84 -13.71 6.08
N LYS A 98 -8.76 -14.05 5.36
CA LYS A 98 -7.93 -13.06 4.67
C LYS A 98 -8.50 -12.85 3.28
N HIS A 99 -9.18 -11.72 3.09
CA HIS A 99 -9.56 -11.26 1.76
C HIS A 99 -8.32 -10.90 0.94
N ARG A 100 -8.42 -11.04 -0.38
CA ARG A 100 -7.34 -10.58 -1.26
C ARG A 100 -7.17 -9.08 -1.12
N TRP A 101 -5.96 -8.60 -1.28
CA TRP A 101 -5.65 -7.18 -1.22
C TRP A 101 -6.43 -6.39 -2.28
N GLU A 102 -6.62 -6.97 -3.48
CA GLU A 102 -7.44 -6.38 -4.54
C GLU A 102 -8.90 -6.16 -4.11
N ASP A 103 -9.48 -7.07 -3.32
CA ASP A 103 -10.87 -6.95 -2.86
C ASP A 103 -11.01 -5.83 -1.83
N ILE A 104 -10.00 -5.66 -0.97
CA ILE A 104 -9.94 -4.56 -0.01
C ILE A 104 -9.81 -3.23 -0.77
N CYS A 105 -8.94 -3.15 -1.77
CA CYS A 105 -8.72 -1.94 -2.54
C CYS A 105 -9.88 -1.57 -3.47
N ALA A 106 -10.69 -2.54 -3.87
CA ALA A 106 -11.94 -2.34 -4.61
C ALA A 106 -13.15 -2.12 -3.70
N PHE A 107 -12.96 -2.02 -2.38
CA PHE A 107 -14.02 -1.93 -1.37
C PHE A 107 -15.08 -3.05 -1.44
N ARG A 108 -14.71 -4.21 -1.98
CA ARG A 108 -15.56 -5.41 -2.07
C ARG A 108 -15.50 -6.25 -0.79
N ALA A 109 -14.48 -6.03 0.03
CA ALA A 109 -14.29 -6.70 1.30
C ALA A 109 -13.95 -5.71 2.41
N PHE A 110 -14.45 -6.00 3.61
CA PHE A 110 -14.14 -5.21 4.80
C PHE A 110 -12.74 -5.58 5.34
N PRO A 111 -11.90 -4.61 5.71
CA PRO A 111 -10.56 -4.90 6.22
C PRO A 111 -10.62 -5.68 7.54
N TYR A 112 -9.67 -6.58 7.73
CA TYR A 112 -9.56 -7.35 8.97
C TYR A 112 -9.00 -6.53 10.14
N GLN A 113 -8.32 -5.40 9.86
CA GLN A 113 -7.81 -4.47 10.87
C GLN A 113 -8.67 -3.21 10.94
N CYS A 114 -8.89 -2.70 12.15
CA CYS A 114 -9.61 -1.44 12.39
C CYS A 114 -8.89 -0.20 11.81
N GLN A 115 -7.61 -0.34 11.44
CA GLN A 115 -6.87 0.66 10.70
C GLN A 115 -6.13 -0.04 9.55
N THR A 116 -6.32 0.45 8.32
CA THR A 116 -5.66 -0.08 7.13
C THR A 116 -5.02 1.07 6.36
N SER A 117 -3.75 0.92 5.99
CA SER A 117 -3.02 1.89 5.18
C SER A 117 -3.06 1.45 3.73
N LEU A 118 -3.82 2.16 2.90
CA LEU A 118 -4.04 1.89 1.48
C LEU A 118 -3.10 2.78 0.64
N GLN A 119 -2.58 2.27 -0.46
CA GLN A 119 -1.84 3.08 -1.43
C GLN A 119 -2.82 3.64 -2.46
N LEU A 120 -2.78 4.95 -2.74
CA LEU A 120 -3.71 5.61 -3.67
C LEU A 120 -3.76 4.92 -5.05
N PHE A 121 -2.60 4.48 -5.56
CA PHE A 121 -2.46 3.76 -6.83
C PHE A 121 -3.28 2.46 -6.88
N GLU A 122 -3.47 1.78 -5.75
CA GLU A 122 -4.12 0.47 -5.71
C GLU A 122 -5.64 0.56 -5.54
N LEU A 123 -6.18 1.73 -5.18
CA LEU A 123 -7.62 1.92 -5.00
C LEU A 123 -8.36 1.68 -6.32
N ALA A 124 -9.13 0.60 -6.40
CA ALA A 124 -9.81 0.16 -7.61
C ALA A 124 -11.23 0.72 -7.69
N ASP A 125 -11.34 2.05 -7.68
CA ASP A 125 -12.57 2.81 -7.85
C ASP A 125 -12.34 3.92 -8.88
N ASP A 126 -13.17 3.94 -9.93
CA ASP A 126 -12.96 4.83 -11.08
C ASP A 126 -13.03 6.30 -10.71
N TYR A 127 -13.99 6.67 -9.85
CA TYR A 127 -14.15 8.05 -9.38
C TYR A 127 -12.93 8.48 -8.57
N ILE A 128 -12.49 7.65 -7.63
CA ILE A 128 -11.29 7.94 -6.82
C ILE A 128 -10.04 8.08 -7.72
N GLN A 129 -9.89 7.20 -8.71
CA GLN A 129 -8.75 7.27 -9.64
C GLN A 129 -8.80 8.52 -10.52
N GLU A 130 -9.97 8.96 -10.97
CA GLU A 130 -10.14 10.24 -11.66
C GLU A 130 -9.74 11.42 -10.78
N GLU A 131 -10.17 11.45 -9.51
CA GLU A 131 -9.79 12.50 -8.56
C GLU A 131 -8.29 12.53 -8.28
N ILE A 132 -7.63 11.38 -8.15
CA ILE A 132 -6.18 11.29 -7.93
C ILE A 132 -5.40 11.86 -9.12
N ARG A 133 -5.87 11.63 -10.35
CA ARG A 133 -5.22 12.08 -11.59
C ARG A 133 -5.37 13.57 -11.85
N LYS A 134 -6.30 14.25 -11.17
CA LYS A 134 -6.43 15.70 -11.32
C LYS A 134 -5.13 16.39 -10.93
N PRO A 135 -4.62 17.33 -11.75
CA PRO A 135 -3.43 18.08 -11.40
C PRO A 135 -3.68 18.83 -10.10
N SER A 136 -2.81 18.65 -9.12
CA SER A 136 -2.90 19.42 -7.89
C SER A 136 -2.59 20.87 -8.18
N ASN A 137 -3.55 21.74 -7.93
CA ASN A 137 -3.42 23.19 -8.03
C ASN A 137 -2.52 23.81 -6.93
N VAL A 138 -1.60 23.03 -6.38
CA VAL A 138 -0.85 23.34 -5.16
C VAL A 138 0.61 23.50 -5.54
N GLU A 139 1.01 24.74 -5.77
CA GLU A 139 2.41 25.13 -5.59
C GLU A 139 2.82 24.83 -4.14
N ALA A 140 4.03 24.28 -4.01
CA ALA A 140 4.76 24.01 -2.76
C ALA A 140 4.29 22.83 -1.88
N PHE A 141 5.20 21.86 -1.78
CA PHE A 141 5.35 20.97 -0.65
C PHE A 141 5.46 21.78 0.66
N SER A 142 4.35 22.04 1.34
CA SER A 142 4.34 22.20 2.80
C SER A 142 2.93 22.10 3.35
N THR A 143 2.79 21.29 4.40
CA THR A 143 1.71 21.34 5.39
C THR A 143 0.37 20.71 4.98
N THR A 144 0.18 19.47 5.44
CA THR A 144 -1.07 18.93 6.00
C THR A 144 -2.39 19.41 5.35
N PHE A 145 -2.89 18.66 4.36
CA PHE A 145 -4.30 18.72 3.99
C PHE A 145 -5.13 17.94 5.01
N VAL A 146 -5.74 18.63 5.97
CA VAL A 146 -7.14 18.41 6.41
C VAL A 146 -7.63 19.72 7.04
N SER A 147 -8.53 20.47 6.38
CA SER A 147 -9.46 21.32 7.13
C SER A 147 -10.70 20.48 7.41
N SER A 148 -10.92 20.16 8.67
CA SER A 148 -12.18 19.59 9.13
C SER A 148 -13.28 20.65 8.97
N GLY A 149 -14.34 20.30 8.25
CA GLY A 149 -15.66 20.92 8.34
C GLY A 149 -16.61 19.96 9.04
#